data_AF-A0A177CUP4-F1
#
_entry.id   AF-A0A177CUP4-F1
#
_cell.length_a   1.000
_cell.length_b   1.000
_cell.length_c   1.000
_cell.angle_alpha   90.00
_cell.angle_beta   90.00
_cell.angle_gamma   90.00
#
_symmetry.space_group_name_H-M   'P 1'
#
loop_
_entity.id
_entity.type
_entity.pdbx_description
1 polymer ?
#
loop_
_entity_poly.entity_id
_entity_poly.type
_entity_poly.pdbx_seq_one_letter_code
_entity_poly.pdbx_strand_id
1 'polypeptide(L)'
;MPATVLGPQVKPIANPTSTEWNLAIKDTDYDSVLKGFKPQQMEDRWVCVADGPDAHGNTILHAARSWTSEEQVSLTIEAGKDDVGPKIGKLTWDISEYDSEQEAKELAVNICRHILGCELENA
;
A
#
# COMPACT_ATOMS: atom_id res chain seq x y z
N MET A 1 27.88 -15.63 -2.24
CA MET A 1 26.49 -15.75 -1.77
C MET A 1 25.74 -14.58 -2.38
N PRO A 2 24.68 -14.78 -3.17
CA PRO A 2 24.03 -13.67 -3.83
C PRO A 2 23.29 -12.82 -2.80
N ALA A 3 23.32 -11.51 -2.99
CA ALA A 3 22.69 -10.52 -2.14
C ALA A 3 21.20 -10.86 -1.95
N THR A 4 20.78 -11.05 -0.70
CA THR A 4 19.37 -11.05 -0.31
C THR A 4 18.85 -9.66 -0.66
N VAL A 5 18.11 -9.57 -1.75
CA VAL A 5 17.17 -8.46 -1.98
C VAL A 5 16.23 -8.50 -0.78
N LEU A 6 16.39 -7.54 0.13
CA LEU A 6 15.51 -7.33 1.27
C LEU A 6 14.20 -6.79 0.70
N GLY A 7 13.41 -7.66 0.06
CA GLY A 7 12.00 -7.38 -0.20
C GLY A 7 11.29 -7.15 1.14
N PRO A 8 10.08 -6.57 1.11
CA PRO A 8 9.35 -6.26 2.33
C PRO A 8 9.18 -7.56 3.11
N GLN A 9 9.46 -7.54 4.42
CA GLN A 9 9.38 -8.72 5.30
C GLN A 9 7.92 -9.17 5.55
N VAL A 10 7.02 -8.92 4.60
CA VAL A 10 5.61 -9.26 4.62
C VAL A 10 5.39 -10.52 3.80
N LYS A 11 4.50 -11.38 4.28
CA LYS A 11 4.03 -12.55 3.54
C LYS A 11 3.05 -12.06 2.47
N PRO A 12 3.20 -12.51 1.22
CA PRO A 12 2.32 -12.10 0.14
C PRO A 12 0.87 -12.53 0.38
N ILE A 13 -0.06 -11.80 -0.24
CA ILE A 13 -1.49 -12.11 -0.23
C ILE A 13 -1.73 -13.53 -0.74
N ALA A 14 -2.53 -14.32 -0.02
CA ALA A 14 -2.79 -15.72 -0.35
C ALA A 14 -3.71 -15.87 -1.57
N ASN A 15 -4.76 -15.04 -1.65
CA ASN A 15 -5.74 -15.02 -2.73
C ASN A 15 -5.82 -13.61 -3.34
N PRO A 16 -4.79 -13.17 -4.10
CA PRO A 16 -4.72 -11.81 -4.60
C PRO A 16 -5.77 -11.59 -5.69
N THR A 17 -6.72 -10.71 -5.42
CA THR A 17 -7.56 -10.09 -6.43
C THR A 17 -7.19 -8.63 -6.56
N SER A 18 -7.48 -8.03 -7.70
CA SER A 18 -7.06 -6.65 -7.93
C SER A 18 -8.02 -5.88 -8.83
N THR A 19 -8.09 -4.58 -8.58
CA THR A 19 -8.88 -3.64 -9.37
C THR A 19 -8.08 -2.40 -9.71
N GLU A 20 -8.51 -1.72 -10.76
CA GLU A 20 -8.01 -0.40 -11.12
C GLU A 20 -8.71 0.66 -10.28
N TRP A 21 -7.94 1.54 -9.64
CA TRP A 21 -8.51 2.61 -8.82
C TRP A 21 -8.34 3.99 -9.47
N ASN A 22 -7.17 4.23 -10.10
CA ASN A 22 -6.83 5.50 -10.75
C ASN A 22 -7.08 6.74 -9.85
N LEU A 23 -6.77 6.63 -8.56
CA LEU A 23 -7.01 7.69 -7.58
C LEU A 23 -5.80 8.61 -7.49
N ALA A 24 -5.96 9.91 -7.77
CA ALA A 24 -4.89 10.89 -7.61
C ALA A 24 -4.56 11.09 -6.12
N ILE A 25 -3.26 11.18 -5.79
CA ILE A 25 -2.80 11.48 -4.43
C ILE A 25 -1.90 12.72 -4.46
N LYS A 26 -1.78 13.42 -3.33
CA LYS A 26 -0.87 14.57 -3.26
C LYS A 26 0.56 14.09 -3.13
N ASP A 27 1.50 14.92 -3.58
CA ASP A 27 2.92 14.65 -3.45
C ASP A 27 3.34 14.46 -1.97
N THR A 28 2.74 15.24 -1.06
CA THR A 28 2.95 15.12 0.38
C THR A 28 2.47 13.76 0.94
N ASP A 29 1.37 13.23 0.42
CA ASP A 29 0.86 11.91 0.82
C ASP A 29 1.77 10.80 0.27
N TYR A 30 2.32 10.99 -0.93
CA TYR A 30 3.25 10.05 -1.54
C TYR A 30 4.57 9.93 -0.74
N ASP A 31 5.09 11.02 -0.18
CA ASP A 31 6.24 10.96 0.74
C ASP A 31 5.93 10.14 2.01
N SER A 32 4.72 10.27 2.55
CA SER A 32 4.25 9.45 3.69
C SER A 32 4.13 7.97 3.35
N VAL A 33 3.63 7.65 2.15
CA VAL A 33 3.62 6.27 1.62
C VAL A 33 5.04 5.72 1.54
N LEU A 34 5.98 6.46 0.95
CA LEU A 34 7.37 6.03 0.80
C LEU A 34 8.08 5.83 2.15
N LYS A 35 7.77 6.65 3.15
CA LYS A 35 8.23 6.45 4.53
C LYS A 35 7.69 5.16 5.14
N GLY A 36 6.48 4.77 4.74
CA GLY A 36 5.75 3.65 5.30
C GLY A 36 5.37 3.87 6.77
N PHE A 37 4.95 2.80 7.43
CA PHE A 37 4.59 2.81 8.84
C PHE A 37 5.14 1.56 9.53
N LYS A 38 5.85 1.77 10.63
CA LYS A 38 6.31 0.68 11.50
C LYS A 38 5.58 0.76 12.84
N PRO A 39 4.94 -0.33 13.28
CA PRO A 39 4.25 -0.37 14.57
C PRO A 39 5.23 -0.06 15.70
N GLN A 40 4.85 0.85 16.61
CA GLN A 40 5.67 1.22 17.77
C GLN A 40 5.07 0.69 19.08
N GLN A 41 3.76 0.44 19.09
CA GLN A 41 3.01 -0.09 20.23
C GLN A 41 2.35 -1.42 19.88
N MET A 42 2.00 -2.21 20.90
CA MET A 42 1.28 -3.48 20.69
C MET A 42 -0.12 -3.30 20.08
N GLU A 43 -0.67 -2.09 20.15
CA GLU A 43 -1.96 -1.72 19.57
C GLU A 43 -1.88 -1.41 18.07
N ASP A 44 -0.68 -1.19 17.54
CA ASP A 44 -0.46 -0.94 16.12
C ASP A 44 -0.59 -2.24 15.35
N ARG A 45 -1.79 -2.47 14.81
CA ARG A 45 -2.16 -3.71 14.13
C ARG A 45 -1.62 -3.85 12.71
N TRP A 46 -1.05 -2.77 12.18
CA TRP A 46 -0.68 -2.65 10.79
C TRP A 46 0.81 -2.32 10.66
N VAL A 47 1.45 -2.90 9.67
CA VAL A 47 2.77 -2.53 9.19
C VAL A 47 2.64 -2.18 7.72
N CYS A 48 3.11 -1.00 7.33
CA CYS A 48 3.09 -0.53 5.96
C CYS A 48 4.52 -0.39 5.47
N VAL A 49 4.86 -1.09 4.39
CA VAL A 49 6.20 -1.06 3.80
C VAL A 49 6.05 -0.70 2.34
N ALA A 50 6.74 0.35 1.91
CA ALA A 50 6.85 0.69 0.50
C ALA A 50 8.11 0.03 -0.07
N ASP A 51 7.96 -0.58 -1.26
CA ASP A 51 9.07 -1.17 -2.03
C ASP A 51 9.71 -0.16 -3.01
N GLY A 52 9.32 1.12 -2.92
CA GLY A 52 9.47 2.07 -4.02
C GLY A 52 10.91 2.53 -4.32
N PRO A 53 11.04 3.43 -5.31
CA PRO A 53 10.39 3.37 -6.61
C PRO A 53 11.21 2.49 -7.57
N ASP A 54 10.52 1.61 -8.32
CA ASP A 54 11.10 0.79 -9.38
C ASP A 54 11.68 1.63 -10.52
N ALA A 55 12.42 0.99 -11.44
CA ALA A 55 12.97 1.63 -12.65
C ALA A 55 11.93 2.35 -13.53
N HIS A 56 10.64 2.06 -13.35
CA HIS A 56 9.52 2.69 -14.05
C HIS A 56 8.88 3.86 -13.28
N GLY A 57 9.30 4.14 -12.05
CA GLY A 57 8.68 5.14 -11.16
C GLY A 57 7.45 4.61 -10.43
N ASN A 58 7.28 3.28 -10.36
CA ASN A 58 6.16 2.66 -9.64
C ASN A 58 6.59 2.32 -8.22
N THR A 59 5.69 2.45 -7.27
CA THR A 59 5.88 2.12 -5.87
C THR A 59 4.77 1.19 -5.45
N ILE A 60 5.12 0.09 -4.79
CA ILE A 60 4.14 -0.80 -4.18
C ILE A 60 4.17 -0.57 -2.68
N LEU A 61 3.04 -0.14 -2.13
CA LEU A 61 2.82 -0.06 -0.71
C LEU A 61 2.13 -1.33 -0.24
N HIS A 62 2.82 -2.09 0.60
CA HIS A 62 2.34 -3.32 1.19
C HIS A 62 1.83 -3.05 2.59
N ALA A 63 0.57 -3.36 2.87
CA ALA A 63 0.01 -3.28 4.22
C ALA A 63 -0.30 -4.67 4.76
N ALA A 64 0.37 -5.00 5.86
CA ALA A 64 0.31 -6.30 6.50
C ALA A 64 -0.03 -6.18 7.98
N ARG A 65 -0.41 -7.30 8.59
CA ARG A 65 -0.61 -7.38 10.05
C ARG A 65 0.74 -7.36 10.77
N SER A 66 0.86 -6.57 11.82
CA SER A 66 2.12 -6.42 12.57
C SER A 66 2.60 -7.72 13.23
N TRP A 67 1.68 -8.60 13.64
CA TRP A 67 2.00 -9.82 14.39
C TRP A 67 2.15 -11.09 13.54
N THR A 68 1.52 -11.18 12.37
CA THR A 68 1.71 -12.33 11.45
C THR A 68 2.53 -11.99 10.22
N SER A 69 2.76 -10.70 9.98
CA SER A 69 3.34 -10.15 8.76
C SER A 69 2.54 -10.53 7.50
N GLU A 70 1.29 -10.96 7.62
CA GLU A 70 0.44 -11.32 6.48
C GLU A 70 -0.07 -10.05 5.79
N GLU A 71 0.29 -9.92 4.51
CA GLU A 71 -0.23 -8.86 3.65
C GLU A 71 -1.72 -9.06 3.43
N GLN A 72 -2.46 -7.99 3.69
CA GLN A 72 -3.91 -7.96 3.53
C GLN A 72 -4.27 -7.20 2.26
N VAL A 73 -3.50 -6.15 1.98
CA VAL A 73 -3.72 -5.25 0.86
C VAL A 73 -2.40 -4.66 0.38
N SER A 74 -2.27 -4.51 -0.93
CA SER A 74 -1.18 -3.80 -1.59
C SER A 74 -1.70 -2.77 -2.58
N LEU A 75 -1.07 -1.60 -2.56
CA LEU A 75 -1.41 -0.45 -3.39
C LEU A 75 -0.27 -0.17 -4.34
N THR A 76 -0.53 -0.25 -5.64
CA THR A 76 0.42 0.17 -6.67
C THR A 76 0.20 1.64 -6.97
N ILE A 77 1.21 2.44 -6.67
CA ILE A 77 1.23 3.88 -6.86
C ILE A 77 2.21 4.20 -7.98
N GLU A 78 1.75 4.92 -8.96
CA GLU A 78 2.56 5.44 -10.06
C GLU A 78 3.01 6.84 -9.63
N ALA A 79 4.32 7.11 -9.59
CA ALA A 79 4.86 8.41 -9.15
C ALA A 79 4.49 9.58 -10.08
N GLY A 80 3.74 9.32 -11.15
CA GLY A 80 3.41 10.31 -12.17
C GLY A 80 4.59 10.56 -13.11
N LYS A 81 4.28 10.93 -14.35
CA LYS A 81 5.27 11.39 -15.36
C LYS A 81 4.76 12.67 -15.97
N ASP A 82 5.68 13.58 -16.31
CA ASP A 82 5.41 14.81 -17.05
C ASP A 82 4.20 15.61 -16.52
N ASP A 83 4.36 16.21 -15.34
CA ASP A 83 3.39 17.14 -14.71
C ASP A 83 2.12 16.50 -14.13
N VAL A 84 1.90 15.20 -14.37
CA VAL A 84 0.84 14.44 -13.69
C VAL A 84 1.38 13.97 -12.34
N GLY A 85 0.75 14.39 -11.25
CA GLY A 85 1.12 13.98 -9.89
C GLY A 85 0.94 12.47 -9.62
N PRO A 86 1.42 11.99 -8.46
CA PRO A 86 1.32 10.58 -8.11
C PRO A 86 -0.13 10.11 -8.03
N LYS A 87 -0.38 8.86 -8.42
CA LYS A 87 -1.73 8.26 -8.34
C LYS A 87 -1.68 6.78 -8.00
N ILE A 88 -2.70 6.29 -7.31
CA ILE A 88 -2.91 4.87 -7.08
C ILE A 88 -3.50 4.28 -8.36
N GLY A 89 -2.67 3.54 -9.11
CA GLY A 89 -3.11 2.85 -10.32
C GLY A 89 -3.94 1.62 -9.99
N LYS A 90 -3.50 0.83 -9.02
CA LYS A 90 -4.06 -0.50 -8.74
C LYS A 90 -4.13 -0.80 -7.25
N LEU A 91 -5.24 -1.42 -6.85
CA LEU A 91 -5.47 -1.97 -5.52
C LEU A 91 -5.51 -3.49 -5.64
N THR A 92 -4.75 -4.19 -4.80
CA THR A 92 -4.73 -5.66 -4.71
C THR A 92 -5.05 -6.06 -3.28
N TRP A 93 -5.95 -7.01 -3.07
CA TRP A 93 -6.36 -7.46 -1.74
C TRP A 93 -6.63 -8.96 -1.71
N ASP A 94 -6.74 -9.52 -0.51
CA ASP A 94 -7.12 -10.91 -0.33
C ASP A 94 -8.65 -11.09 -0.47
N ILE A 95 -9.10 -11.76 -1.53
CA ILE A 95 -10.54 -11.98 -1.76
C ILE A 95 -11.17 -12.95 -0.74
N SER A 96 -10.35 -13.75 -0.04
CA SER A 96 -10.88 -14.64 1.01
C SER A 96 -11.11 -13.92 2.34
N GLU A 97 -10.49 -12.75 2.55
CA GLU A 97 -10.76 -11.88 3.69
C GLU A 97 -11.72 -10.73 3.38
N TYR A 98 -11.74 -10.23 2.14
CA TYR A 98 -12.64 -9.16 1.70
C TYR A 98 -13.39 -9.58 0.44
N ASP A 99 -14.69 -9.84 0.61
CA ASP A 99 -15.56 -10.40 -0.42
C ASP A 99 -15.89 -9.37 -1.53
N SER A 100 -15.77 -8.08 -1.24
CA SER A 100 -16.08 -6.98 -2.17
C SER A 100 -14.94 -5.99 -2.39
N GLU A 101 -14.85 -5.48 -3.62
CA GLU A 101 -13.95 -4.37 -3.99
C GLU A 101 -14.14 -3.14 -3.10
N GLN A 102 -15.39 -2.82 -2.75
CA GLN A 102 -15.72 -1.68 -1.91
C GLN A 102 -15.10 -1.80 -0.52
N GLU A 103 -15.19 -2.98 0.12
CA GLU A 103 -14.58 -3.23 1.43
C GLU A 103 -13.06 -3.12 1.37
N ALA A 104 -12.45 -3.63 0.30
CA ALA A 104 -11.01 -3.52 0.09
C ALA A 104 -10.57 -2.06 -0.11
N LYS A 105 -11.34 -1.26 -0.85
CA LYS A 105 -11.11 0.19 -0.99
C LYS A 105 -11.25 0.88 0.36
N GLU A 106 -12.34 0.64 1.10
CA GLU A 106 -12.53 1.23 2.43
C GLU A 106 -11.40 0.88 3.40
N LEU A 107 -10.88 -0.35 3.36
CA LEU A 107 -9.71 -0.74 4.14
C LEU A 107 -8.47 0.04 3.71
N ALA A 108 -8.18 0.08 2.42
CA ALA A 108 -7.03 0.81 1.88
C ALA A 108 -7.08 2.30 2.26
N VAL A 109 -8.27 2.91 2.19
CA VAL A 109 -8.50 4.29 2.62
C VAL A 109 -8.23 4.46 4.10
N ASN A 110 -8.76 3.56 4.93
CA ASN A 110 -8.55 3.61 6.38
C ASN A 110 -7.07 3.48 6.74
N ILE A 111 -6.33 2.59 6.06
CA ILE A 111 -4.90 2.43 6.29
C ILE A 111 -4.16 3.70 5.85
N CYS A 112 -4.38 4.18 4.63
CA CYS A 112 -3.74 5.41 4.16
C CYS A 112 -4.05 6.60 5.08
N ARG A 113 -5.29 6.77 5.52
CA ARG A 113 -5.72 7.92 6.32
C ARG A 113 -5.29 7.84 7.78
N HIS A 114 -5.51 6.70 8.44
CA HIS A 114 -5.29 6.56 9.88
C HIS A 114 -3.88 6.08 10.24
N ILE A 115 -3.21 5.35 9.33
CA ILE A 115 -1.89 4.78 9.59
C ILE A 115 -0.80 5.62 8.94
N LEU A 116 -0.96 5.97 7.66
CA LEU A 116 0.03 6.77 6.93
C LEU A 116 -0.23 8.29 7.05
N GLY A 117 -1.39 8.70 7.54
CA GLY A 117 -1.76 10.12 7.65
C GLY A 117 -2.05 10.77 6.29
N CYS A 118 -2.33 9.96 5.26
CA CYS A 118 -2.59 10.43 3.90
C CYS A 118 -4.04 10.90 3.71
N GLU A 119 -4.23 12.05 3.09
CA GLU A 119 -5.55 12.55 2.72
C GLU A 119 -5.90 12.17 1.29
N LEU A 120 -6.45 10.97 1.11
CA LEU A 120 -6.97 10.53 -0.18
C LEU A 120 -8.20 11.35 -0.56
N GLU A 121 -8.05 12.25 -1.52
CA GLU A 121 -9.15 13.05 -2.07
C GLU A 121 -10.03 12.15 -2.96
N ASN A 122 -11.32 12.02 -2.63
CA ASN A 122 -12.34 11.25 -3.38
C ASN A 122 -12.22 9.71 -3.37
N ALA A 123 -11.81 9.12 -2.25
CA ALA A 123 -11.81 7.68 -2.09
C ALA A 123 -13.20 7.07 -1.82
#